data_AF-A0A5B9E4P2-F1
#
_entry.id   AF-A0A5B9E4P2-F1
#
_cell.length_a   1.000
_cell.length_b   1.000
_cell.length_c   1.000
_cell.angle_alpha   90.00
_cell.angle_beta   90.00
_cell.angle_gamma   90.00
#
_symmetry.space_group_name_H-M   'P 1'
#
loop_
_entity.id
_entity.type
_entity.pdbx_description
1 polymer ?
#
loop_
_entity_poly.entity_id
_entity_poly.type
_entity_poly.pdbx_seq_one_letter_code
_entity_poly.pdbx_strand_id
1 'polypeptide(L)' 'MGFDSIWHLLILVIVLAVPVAIIVLIVRLVRGLSRRAGPGPSTEARLRELASLKARGLVTDAEYERQRRAIIGDV' A
#
# COMPACT_ATOMS: atom_id res chain seq x y z
N MET A 1 39.34 -11.75 -17.20
CA MET A 1 38.37 -12.17 -16.16
C MET A 1 37.64 -10.91 -15.70
N GLY A 2 36.38 -10.69 -16.08
CA GLY A 2 35.67 -9.49 -15.61
C GLY A 2 34.36 -9.17 -16.30
N PHE A 3 34.13 -9.65 -17.53
CA PHE A 3 32.90 -9.32 -18.25
C PHE A 3 31.67 -10.11 -17.74
N ASP A 4 31.85 -11.38 -17.37
CA ASP A 4 30.76 -12.22 -16.85
C ASP A 4 30.21 -11.75 -15.50
N SER A 5 31.09 -11.25 -14.61
CA SER A 5 30.68 -10.80 -13.28
C SER A 5 29.87 -9.50 -13.32
N ILE A 6 30.13 -8.63 -14.30
CA ILE A 6 29.42 -7.35 -14.45
C ILE A 6 27.99 -7.59 -14.92
N TRP A 7 27.77 -8.55 -15.83
CA TRP A 7 26.43 -8.91 -16.29
C TRP A 7 25.56 -9.47 -15.18
N HIS A 8 26.10 -10.34 -14.33
CA HIS A 8 25.36 -10.87 -13.19
C HIS A 8 25.05 -9.81 -12.13
N LEU A 9 25.99 -8.91 -11.85
CA LEU A 9 25.75 -7.76 -10.97
C LEU A 9 24.67 -6.83 -11.53
N LEU A 10 24.71 -6.53 -12.81
CA LEU A 10 23.70 -5.70 -13.47
C LEU A 10 22.31 -6.33 -13.36
N ILE A 11 22.19 -7.63 -13.64
CA ILE A 11 20.92 -8.37 -13.53
C ILE A 11 20.43 -8.38 -12.08
N LEU A 12 21.31 -8.64 -11.11
CA LEU A 12 20.95 -8.62 -9.68
C LEU A 12 20.40 -7.24 -9.27
N VAL A 13 21.07 -6.16 -9.69
CA VAL A 13 20.63 -4.79 -9.41
C VAL A 13 19.28 -4.52 -10.04
N ILE A 14 19.04 -4.93 -11.29
CA ILE A 14 17.73 -4.74 -11.94
C ILE A 14 16.65 -5.55 -11.23
N VAL A 15 16.90 -6.82 -10.93
CA VAL A 15 15.95 -7.70 -10.24
C VAL A 15 15.62 -7.19 -8.84
N LEU A 16 16.54 -6.50 -8.17
CA LEU A 16 16.28 -5.86 -6.87
C LEU A 16 15.62 -4.48 -7.03
N ALA A 17 16.02 -3.70 -8.03
CA ALA A 17 15.52 -2.34 -8.25
C ALA A 17 14.08 -2.33 -8.78
N VAL A 18 13.71 -3.28 -9.64
CA VAL A 18 12.36 -3.41 -10.20
C VAL A 18 11.28 -3.56 -9.11
N PRO A 19 11.36 -4.52 -8.17
CA PRO A 19 10.35 -4.66 -7.12
C PRO A 19 10.33 -3.43 -6.21
N VAL A 20 11.47 -2.85 -5.87
CA VAL A 20 11.54 -1.60 -5.10
C VAL A 20 10.84 -0.46 -5.83
N ALA A 21 11.11 -0.29 -7.12
CA ALA A 21 10.48 0.72 -7.96
C ALA A 21 8.96 0.51 -8.05
N ILE A 22 8.51 -0.74 -8.19
CA ILE A 22 7.08 -1.09 -8.20
C ILE A 22 6.44 -0.72 -6.86
N ILE A 23 7.06 -1.08 -5.73
CA ILE A 23 6.54 -0.74 -4.38
C ILE A 23 6.45 0.79 -4.22
N VAL A 24 7.50 1.52 -4.59
CA VAL A 24 7.52 2.99 -4.52
C VAL A 24 6.45 3.60 -5.43
N LEU A 25 6.26 3.06 -6.62
CA LEU A 25 5.24 3.50 -7.57
C LEU A 25 3.83 3.27 -6.99
N ILE A 26 3.56 2.08 -6.45
CA ILE A 26 2.28 1.74 -5.79
C ILE A 26 2.03 2.70 -4.62
N VAL A 27 3.01 2.90 -3.75
CA VAL A 27 2.89 3.83 -2.60
C VAL A 27 2.63 5.25 -3.09
N ARG A 28 3.30 5.72 -4.14
CA ARG A 28 3.05 7.04 -4.72
C ARG A 28 1.68 7.15 -5.37
N LEU A 29 1.20 6.11 -6.05
CA LEU A 29 -0.12 6.09 -6.66
C LEU A 29 -1.21 6.13 -5.59
N VAL A 30 -1.07 5.32 -4.53
CA VAL A 30 -2.00 5.30 -3.39
C VAL A 30 -1.98 6.65 -2.67
N ARG A 31 -0.80 7.20 -2.37
CA ARG A 31 -0.70 8.54 -1.75
C ARG A 31 -1.22 9.66 -2.65
N GLY A 32 -1.03 9.56 -3.97
CA GLY A 32 -1.54 10.51 -4.95
C GLY A 32 -3.05 10.48 -5.06
N LEU A 33 -3.66 9.29 -4.96
CA LEU A 33 -5.11 9.12 -4.88
C LEU A 33 -5.67 9.66 -3.56
N SER A 34 -5.03 9.38 -2.43
CA SER A 34 -5.44 9.92 -1.13
C SER A 34 -5.34 11.45 -1.07
N ARG A 35 -4.40 12.08 -1.80
CA ARG A 35 -4.30 13.55 -1.88
C ARG A 35 -5.34 14.20 -2.80
N ARG A 36 -6.03 13.44 -3.66
CA ARG A 36 -7.13 13.95 -4.48
C ARG A 36 -8.49 13.88 -3.78
N ALA A 37 -8.57 13.25 -2.60
CA ALA A 37 -9.73 13.37 -1.73
C ALA A 37 -9.61 14.69 -0.95
N GLY A 38 -10.56 15.61 -1.21
CA GLY A 38 -10.71 16.90 -0.52
C GLY A 38 -11.02 16.77 0.98
N PRO A 39 -11.50 17.87 1.62
CA PRO A 39 -11.30 18.18 3.03
C PRO A 39 -11.85 17.09 3.98
N GLY A 40 -10.93 16.40 4.65
CA GLY A 40 -11.20 15.43 5.72
C GLY A 40 -11.73 14.09 5.20
N PRO A 41 -11.09 12.94 5.52
CA PRO A 41 -11.69 11.65 5.20
C PRO A 41 -12.98 11.52 6.02
N SER A 42 -14.12 11.66 5.34
CA SER A 42 -15.43 11.36 5.90
C SER A 42 -15.43 9.95 6.49
N THR A 43 -16.25 9.69 7.51
CA THR A 43 -16.40 8.38 8.15
C THR A 43 -16.57 7.26 7.12
N GLU A 44 -17.29 7.53 6.04
CA GLU A 44 -17.47 6.62 4.90
C GLU A 44 -16.17 6.33 4.11
N ALA A 45 -15.30 7.32 3.94
CA ALA A 45 -14.01 7.15 3.30
C ALA A 45 -13.08 6.26 4.13
N ARG A 46 -13.08 6.44 5.46
CA ARG A 46 -12.33 5.59 6.39
C ARG A 46 -12.85 4.15 6.39
N LEU A 47 -14.17 3.95 6.34
CA LEU A 47 -14.78 2.62 6.25
C LEU A 47 -14.46 1.92 4.91
N ARG A 48 -14.43 2.65 3.79
CA ARG A 48 -14.02 2.11 2.48
C ARG A 48 -12.54 1.71 2.47
N GLU A 49 -11.68 2.50 3.10
CA GLU A 49 -10.26 2.17 3.25
C GLU A 49 -10.08 0.88 4.06
N LEU A 50 -10.75 0.76 5.21
CA LEU A 50 -10.81 -0.45 6.03
C LEU A 50 -11.26 -1.68 5.23
N ALA A 51 -12.32 -1.54 4.45
CA ALA A 51 -12.85 -2.62 3.62
C ALA A 51 -11.86 -3.03 2.53
N SER A 52 -11.13 -2.07 1.96
CA SER A 52 -10.07 -2.34 0.98
C SER A 52 -8.85 -3.04 1.59
N LEU A 53 -8.52 -2.77 2.86
CA LEU A 53 -7.45 -3.44 3.59
C LEU A 53 -7.83 -4.87 3.95
N LYS A 54 -9.08 -5.10 4.36
CA LYS A 54 -9.66 -6.45 4.54
C LYS A 54 -9.64 -7.24 3.24
N ALA A 55 -10.08 -6.65 2.13
CA ALA A 55 -10.11 -7.33 0.83
C ALA A 55 -8.72 -7.72 0.30
N ARG A 56 -7.66 -7.00 0.71
CA ARG A 56 -6.27 -7.34 0.41
C ARG A 56 -5.65 -8.35 1.38
N GLY A 57 -6.41 -8.81 2.38
CA GLY A 57 -5.93 -9.72 3.43
C GLY A 57 -4.92 -9.10 4.40
N LEU A 58 -4.80 -7.77 4.41
CA LEU A 58 -3.86 -7.03 5.28
C LEU A 58 -4.39 -6.83 6.70
N VAL A 59 -5.68 -7.10 6.92
CA VAL A 59 -6.38 -6.94 8.20
C VAL A 59 -7.27 -8.15 8.40
N THR A 60 -7.21 -8.74 9.60
CA THR A 60 -8.07 -9.88 9.95
C THR A 60 -9.50 -9.45 10.26
N ASP A 61 -10.49 -10.33 10.10
CA ASP A 61 -11.90 -10.04 10.40
C ASP A 61 -12.11 -9.47 11.81
N ALA A 62 -11.35 -9.95 12.79
CA ALA A 62 -11.41 -9.49 14.18
C ALA A 62 -10.86 -8.07 14.39
N GLU A 63 -9.95 -7.62 13.55
CA GLU A 63 -9.39 -6.26 13.58
C GLU A 63 -10.28 -5.28 12.80
N TYR A 64 -10.83 -5.75 11.67
CA TYR A 64 -11.80 -5.00 10.89
C TYR A 64 -13.03 -4.62 11.73
N GLU A 65 -13.61 -5.58 12.45
CA GLU A 65 -14.78 -5.32 13.29
C GLU A 65 -14.45 -4.37 14.45
N ARG A 66 -13.25 -4.45 15.03
CA ARG A 66 -12.80 -3.54 16.09
C ARG A 66 -12.67 -2.11 15.59
N GLN A 67 -11.98 -1.90 14.47
CA GLN A 67 -11.84 -0.56 13.87
C GLN A 67 -13.16 -0.01 13.35
N ARG A 68 -14.03 -0.84 12.77
CA ARG A 68 -15.36 -0.43 12.32
C ARG A 68 -16.21 0.09 13.48
N ARG A 69 -16.19 -0.59 14.63
CA ARG A 69 -16.90 -0.14 15.84
C ARG A 69 -16.32 1.15 16.41
N ALA A 70 -14.98 1.28 16.44
CA ALA A 70 -14.33 2.51 16.88
C ALA A 70 -14.71 3.71 15.99
N ILE A 71 -14.76 3.52 14.67
CA ILE A 71 -15.10 4.58 13.71
C ILE A 71 -16.59 4.98 13.81
N ILE A 72 -17.50 4.03 14.11
CA ILE A 72 -18.94 4.30 14.25
C ILE A 72 -19.27 4.89 15.62
N GLY A 73 -18.55 4.51 16.68
CA GLY A 73 -18.75 5.01 18.04
C GLY A 73 -18.10 6.35 18.35
N ASP A 74 -17.23 6.85 17.46
CA ASP A 74 -16.53 8.15 17.54
C ASP A 74 -17.29 9.28 16.81
N VAL A 75 -18.52 9.02 16.35
CA VAL A 75 -19.43 9.98 15.69
C VAL A 75 -20.48 10.50 16.66
#